data_AF-A0A6B1FAL5-F1
#
_entry.id   AF-A0A6B1FAL5-F1
#
_cell.length_a   1.000
_cell.length_b   1.000
_cell.length_c   1.000
_cell.angle_alpha   90.00
_cell.angle_beta   90.00
_cell.angle_gamma   90.00
#
_symmetry.space_group_name_H-M   'P 1'
#
loop_
_entity.id
_entity.type
_entity.pdbx_description
1 polymer ?
#
loop_
_entity_poly.entity_id
_entity_poly.type
_entity_poly.pdbx_seq_one_letter_code
_entity_poly.pdbx_strand_id
1 'polypeptide(L)'
;MVTWLGYAVTVAILLAVGALLLEKLCERTGSPRRFGWLAGLSLALVIPLTASPRAPAVDVAPAATGAQAPAEEPYWPPAPPEPATPLEAGIPGDPAATGGGAAERAALVLWGSTSLATLLLLCSVLIAAALARRRWDRRRIADEDVYVSRRFGPALVGVARPEIVIPRWVVRLGNAVGATVVRHEREHARARDHLVLLYGGIAVALMPWNPAVWWMFLRLRTAVEVDCDRRVLASGVSPAEYGDLLLDIGARRPGRTFFALAMASSGSMLERRLKAMRNQGIKARRSILALLGCAALSAVAIACGVPAPTGIAPAVNAALAEPVEAGEEAATDAAQRAEEVRAAEAGRQEREQALRDAEQTVQGALETLRGAQQASQETEQALHAAEAALQERAEILLERLERAMQQLEAARAAHARRVSAARRQDDLDRILHRLSELLEELNERSEDAKWMREAADELLGELEGFRSGAQRMSAVERAG
;
A
#
# COMPACT_ATOMS: atom_id res chain seq x y z
N MET A 1 -20.66 10.45 5.99
CA MET A 1 -19.24 10.15 5.64
C MET A 1 -18.85 8.66 5.66
N VAL A 2 -19.16 7.88 6.70
CA VAL A 2 -18.72 6.46 6.80
C VAL A 2 -19.16 5.59 5.62
N THR A 3 -20.42 5.74 5.17
CA THR A 3 -20.95 5.07 3.98
C THR A 3 -20.19 5.42 2.70
N TRP A 4 -19.75 6.68 2.56
CA TRP A 4 -18.91 7.13 1.45
C TRP A 4 -17.49 6.55 1.50
N LEU A 5 -16.89 6.43 2.70
CA LEU A 5 -15.58 5.79 2.87
C LEU A 5 -15.65 4.31 2.47
N GLY A 6 -16.70 3.60 2.89
CA GLY A 6 -16.97 2.21 2.49
C GLY A 6 -17.17 2.08 0.98
N TYR A 7 -17.98 2.96 0.39
CA TYR A 7 -18.16 3.05 -1.06
C TYR A 7 -16.82 3.22 -1.81
N ALA A 8 -15.97 4.14 -1.36
CA ALA A 8 -14.66 4.39 -1.97
C ALA A 8 -13.72 3.18 -1.88
N VAL A 9 -13.76 2.41 -0.79
CA VAL A 9 -13.00 1.16 -0.66
C VAL A 9 -13.51 0.10 -1.63
N THR A 10 -14.82 -0.12 -1.71
CA THR A 10 -15.43 -1.10 -2.62
C THR A 10 -15.11 -0.79 -4.08
N VAL A 11 -15.27 0.47 -4.50
CA VAL A 11 -14.91 0.92 -5.85
C VAL A 11 -13.43 0.68 -6.13
N ALA A 12 -12.54 1.02 -5.19
CA ALA A 12 -11.10 0.82 -5.35
C ALA A 12 -10.72 -0.67 -5.46
N ILE A 13 -11.38 -1.58 -4.72
CA ILE A 13 -11.15 -3.03 -4.84
C ILE A 13 -11.52 -3.54 -6.24
N LEU A 14 -12.68 -3.13 -6.77
CA LEU A 14 -13.11 -3.55 -8.11
C LEU A 14 -12.14 -3.04 -9.19
N LEU A 15 -11.71 -1.79 -9.08
CA LEU A 15 -10.72 -1.21 -10.00
C LEU A 15 -9.33 -1.86 -9.86
N ALA A 16 -8.95 -2.27 -8.66
CA ALA A 16 -7.73 -3.02 -8.39
C ALA A 16 -7.75 -4.39 -9.09
N VAL A 17 -8.90 -5.08 -9.08
CA VAL A 17 -9.11 -6.33 -9.84
C VAL A 17 -9.03 -6.07 -11.35
N GLY A 18 -9.69 -5.03 -11.85
CA GLY A 18 -9.59 -4.63 -13.26
C GLY A 18 -8.14 -4.36 -13.70
N ALA A 19 -7.38 -3.63 -12.87
CA ALA A 19 -5.98 -3.32 -13.12
C ALA A 19 -5.07 -4.57 -13.09
N LEU A 20 -5.35 -5.56 -12.23
CA LEU A 20 -4.66 -6.87 -12.27
C LEU A 20 -4.86 -7.59 -13.59
N LEU A 21 -6.10 -7.63 -14.07
CA LEU A 21 -6.45 -8.30 -15.31
C LEU A 21 -5.76 -7.62 -16.50
N LEU A 22 -5.73 -6.28 -16.50
CA LEU A 22 -4.97 -5.49 -17.46
C LEU A 22 -3.47 -5.75 -17.37
N GLU A 23 -2.90 -5.89 -16.17
CA GLU A 23 -1.48 -6.27 -16.02
C GLU A 23 -1.21 -7.64 -16.65
N LYS A 24 -2.09 -8.63 -16.44
CA LYS A 24 -1.99 -9.97 -17.02
C LYS A 24 -2.18 -9.99 -18.54
N LEU A 25 -2.91 -9.03 -19.07
CA LEU A 25 -3.02 -8.79 -20.51
C LEU A 25 -1.74 -8.15 -21.07
N CYS A 26 -1.21 -7.13 -20.39
CA CYS A 26 0.03 -6.45 -20.76
C CYS A 26 1.24 -7.39 -20.71
N GLU A 27 1.31 -8.24 -19.69
CA GLU A 27 2.32 -9.30 -19.55
C GLU A 27 2.39 -10.21 -20.77
N ARG A 28 1.24 -10.52 -21.39
CA ARG A 28 1.14 -11.40 -22.56
C ARG A 28 1.34 -10.70 -23.90
N THR A 29 1.09 -9.41 -23.96
CA THR A 29 1.24 -8.60 -25.18
C THR A 29 2.60 -7.89 -25.26
N GLY A 30 3.36 -7.86 -24.16
CA GLY A 30 4.61 -7.09 -24.05
C GLY A 30 4.38 -5.58 -23.88
N SER A 31 3.13 -5.16 -23.64
CA SER A 31 2.77 -3.77 -23.42
C SER A 31 3.19 -3.27 -22.03
N PRO A 32 3.40 -1.94 -21.83
CA PRO A 32 3.74 -1.39 -20.52
C PRO A 32 2.63 -1.64 -19.50
N ARG A 33 2.99 -2.22 -18.36
CA ARG A 33 2.06 -2.62 -17.30
C ARG A 33 1.56 -1.43 -16.47
N ARG A 34 2.34 -0.35 -16.39
CA ARG A 34 2.04 0.81 -15.52
C ARG A 34 0.71 1.50 -15.83
N PHE A 35 0.27 1.51 -17.09
CA PHE A 35 -0.91 2.28 -17.51
C PHE A 35 -2.22 1.72 -16.93
N GLY A 36 -2.34 0.39 -16.78
CA GLY A 36 -3.51 -0.22 -16.15
C GLY A 36 -3.65 0.20 -14.68
N TRP A 37 -2.53 0.25 -13.95
CA TRP A 37 -2.50 0.71 -12.56
C TRP A 37 -2.76 2.21 -12.42
N LEU A 38 -2.20 3.02 -13.32
CA LEU A 38 -2.48 4.46 -13.37
C LEU A 38 -3.96 4.76 -13.63
N ALA A 39 -4.57 4.05 -14.59
CA ALA A 39 -5.99 4.19 -14.89
C ALA A 39 -6.84 3.79 -13.68
N GLY A 40 -6.55 2.64 -13.07
CA GLY A 40 -7.25 2.20 -11.86
C GLY A 40 -7.15 3.20 -10.71
N LEU A 41 -5.95 3.72 -10.42
CA LEU A 41 -5.76 4.73 -9.36
C LEU A 41 -6.54 6.02 -9.67
N SER A 42 -6.52 6.46 -10.93
CA SER A 42 -7.23 7.67 -11.35
C SER A 42 -8.75 7.50 -11.19
N LEU A 43 -9.29 6.35 -11.62
CA LEU A 43 -10.71 6.03 -11.46
C LEU A 43 -11.10 5.90 -9.98
N ALA A 44 -10.23 5.32 -9.15
CA ALA A 44 -10.48 5.17 -7.72
C ALA A 44 -10.52 6.52 -6.98
N LEU A 45 -9.84 7.54 -7.49
CA LEU A 45 -9.94 8.91 -7.00
C LEU A 45 -11.19 9.62 -7.56
N VAL A 46 -11.44 9.51 -8.85
CA VAL A 46 -12.49 10.29 -9.53
C VAL A 46 -13.90 9.80 -9.19
N ILE A 47 -14.16 8.49 -9.20
CA ILE A 47 -15.51 7.95 -9.02
C ILE A 47 -16.10 8.36 -7.65
N PRO A 48 -15.40 8.18 -6.51
CA PRO A 48 -15.89 8.64 -5.21
C PRO A 48 -16.11 10.16 -5.11
N LEU A 49 -15.32 10.97 -5.82
CA LEU A 49 -15.52 12.42 -5.84
C LEU A 49 -16.83 12.82 -6.53
N THR A 50 -17.23 12.10 -7.59
CA THR A 50 -18.52 12.34 -8.27
C THR A 50 -19.73 11.93 -7.43
N ALA A 51 -19.56 10.93 -6.56
CA ALA A 51 -20.57 10.42 -5.63
C ALA A 51 -20.52 11.08 -4.24
N SER A 52 -19.70 12.12 -4.06
CA SER A 52 -19.62 12.83 -2.78
C SER A 52 -20.98 13.44 -2.45
N PRO A 53 -21.49 13.28 -1.20
CA PRO A 53 -22.74 13.90 -0.80
C PRO A 53 -22.55 15.41 -0.87
N ARG A 54 -22.96 16.02 -1.99
CA ARG A 54 -23.15 17.47 -2.05
C ARG A 54 -24.10 17.81 -0.91
N ALA A 55 -23.72 18.77 -0.08
CA ALA A 55 -24.63 19.33 0.93
C ALA A 55 -25.96 19.64 0.21
N PRO A 56 -27.11 19.20 0.74
CA PRO A 56 -28.39 19.53 0.12
C PRO A 56 -28.42 21.04 -0.05
N ALA A 57 -28.64 21.49 -1.28
CA ALA A 57 -29.02 22.87 -1.51
C ALA A 57 -30.24 23.09 -0.61
N VAL A 58 -30.12 24.01 0.35
CA VAL A 58 -31.29 24.48 1.08
C VAL A 58 -32.09 25.25 0.04
N ASP A 59 -32.96 24.56 -0.68
CA ASP A 59 -34.01 25.19 -1.45
C ASP A 59 -34.93 25.82 -0.42
N VAL A 60 -34.65 27.09 -0.11
CA VAL A 60 -35.60 27.95 0.58
C VAL A 60 -36.77 28.08 -0.38
N ALA A 61 -37.80 27.26 -0.17
CA ALA A 61 -39.04 27.38 -0.90
C ALA A 61 -39.50 28.85 -0.81
N PRO A 62 -39.81 29.52 -1.94
CA PRO A 62 -40.34 30.87 -1.86
C PRO A 62 -41.63 30.79 -1.03
N ALA A 63 -41.68 31.57 0.05
CA ALA A 63 -42.87 31.69 0.86
C ALA A 63 -44.04 32.02 -0.08
N ALA A 64 -45.00 31.10 -0.18
CA ALA A 64 -46.18 31.26 -1.00
C ALA A 64 -46.92 32.51 -0.52
N THR A 65 -46.71 33.63 -1.20
CA THR A 65 -47.42 34.87 -0.95
C THR A 65 -48.67 34.84 -1.82
N GLY A 66 -49.57 33.93 -1.47
CA GLY A 66 -50.89 33.77 -2.10
C GLY A 66 -51.96 34.01 -1.06
N ALA A 67 -52.10 35.25 -0.60
CA ALA A 67 -53.26 35.65 0.20
C ALA A 67 -54.46 35.80 -0.74
N GLN A 68 -55.21 34.72 -0.95
CA GLN A 68 -56.60 34.80 -1.38
C GLN A 68 -57.46 35.03 -0.14
N ALA A 69 -58.18 36.16 -0.13
CA ALA A 69 -59.15 36.49 0.90
C ALA A 69 -60.30 35.47 0.89
N PRO A 70 -60.66 34.86 2.04
CA PRO A 70 -61.88 34.05 2.13
C PRO A 70 -63.10 34.97 2.15
N ALA A 71 -64.14 34.56 1.41
CA ALA A 71 -65.48 35.12 1.46
C ALA A 71 -66.08 34.96 2.87
N GLU A 72 -66.92 35.91 3.27
CA GLU A 72 -67.57 35.98 4.58
C GLU A 72 -68.42 34.73 4.88
N GLU A 73 -68.02 33.95 5.89
CA GLU A 73 -68.86 32.94 6.53
C GLU A 73 -69.60 33.52 7.77
N PRO A 74 -70.83 33.08 8.08
CA PRO A 74 -71.60 33.57 9.22
C PRO A 74 -70.94 33.27 10.58
N TYR A 75 -70.74 34.32 11.38
CA TYR A 75 -70.15 34.26 12.73
C TYR A 75 -71.08 33.58 13.74
N TRP A 76 -70.65 32.44 14.31
CA TRP A 76 -71.20 31.85 15.53
C TRP A 76 -70.22 32.10 16.70
N PRO A 77 -70.67 32.61 17.87
CA PRO A 77 -69.78 32.85 19.00
C PRO A 77 -69.29 31.53 19.62
N PRO A 78 -67.98 31.38 19.91
CA PRO A 78 -67.45 30.15 20.49
C PRO A 78 -67.93 29.94 21.93
N ALA A 79 -68.16 28.68 22.29
CA ALA A 79 -68.39 28.24 23.67
C ALA A 79 -67.18 28.59 24.57
N PRO A 80 -67.38 28.84 25.88
CA PRO A 80 -66.31 29.25 26.78
C PRO A 80 -65.18 28.19 26.83
N PRO A 81 -63.90 28.62 26.89
CA PRO A 81 -62.77 27.69 26.84
C PRO A 81 -62.71 26.85 28.13
N GLU A 82 -62.67 25.52 27.96
CA GLU A 82 -62.25 24.62 29.03
C GLU A 82 -60.78 24.90 29.40
N PRO A 83 -60.40 24.77 30.69
CA PRO A 83 -59.04 25.04 31.13
C PRO A 83 -58.07 24.07 30.47
N ALA A 84 -57.20 24.60 29.61
CA ALA A 84 -56.11 23.86 28.99
C ALA A 84 -55.19 23.29 30.09
N THR A 85 -55.15 21.97 30.20
CA THR A 85 -54.08 21.27 30.91
C THR A 85 -52.76 21.53 30.18
N PRO A 86 -51.69 21.97 30.86
CA PRO A 86 -50.40 22.10 30.21
C PRO A 86 -49.90 20.70 29.88
N LEU A 87 -49.97 20.32 28.60
CA LEU A 87 -49.26 19.16 28.10
C LEU A 87 -47.77 19.52 28.03
N GLU A 88 -47.09 19.49 29.18
CA GLU A 88 -45.64 19.29 29.20
C GLU A 88 -45.36 17.86 28.73
N ALA A 89 -45.39 17.66 27.42
CA ALA A 89 -44.76 16.54 26.76
C ALA A 89 -43.70 17.13 25.84
N GLY A 90 -42.56 17.50 26.43
CA GLY A 90 -41.32 17.55 25.67
C GLY A 90 -41.15 16.19 25.02
N ILE A 91 -41.29 16.13 23.69
CA ILE A 91 -40.82 15.01 22.90
C ILE A 91 -39.35 14.85 23.32
N PRO A 92 -38.92 13.73 23.92
CA PRO A 92 -37.50 13.48 24.10
C PRO A 92 -36.90 13.52 22.70
N GLY A 93 -36.13 14.56 22.40
CA GLY A 93 -35.36 14.63 21.16
C GLY A 93 -34.57 13.33 21.07
N ASP A 94 -34.86 12.56 20.03
CA ASP A 94 -34.25 11.26 19.80
C ASP A 94 -32.71 11.41 19.90
N PRO A 95 -32.03 10.78 20.88
CA PRO A 95 -30.58 10.92 21.04
C PRO A 95 -29.81 10.42 19.81
N ALA A 96 -30.47 9.63 18.95
CA ALA A 96 -29.96 9.22 17.64
C ALA A 96 -29.77 10.38 16.65
N ALA A 97 -30.55 11.47 16.78
CA ALA A 97 -30.41 12.65 15.92
C ALA A 97 -29.16 13.49 16.24
N THR A 98 -28.66 13.40 17.48
CA THR A 98 -27.45 14.13 17.93
C THR A 98 -26.15 13.34 17.80
N GLY A 99 -26.20 12.01 17.72
CA GLY A 99 -25.02 11.14 17.66
C GLY A 99 -24.28 11.11 16.31
N GLY A 100 -25.01 11.31 15.21
CA GLY A 100 -24.43 11.23 13.85
C GLY A 100 -23.37 12.31 13.56
N GLY A 101 -23.57 13.52 14.07
CA GLY A 101 -22.66 14.65 13.81
C GLY A 101 -21.30 14.53 14.50
N ALA A 102 -21.23 13.92 15.69
CA ALA A 102 -19.96 13.73 16.40
C ALA A 102 -19.08 12.70 15.70
N ALA A 103 -19.65 11.55 15.32
CA ALA A 103 -18.94 10.51 14.57
C ALA A 103 -18.51 11.00 13.17
N GLU A 104 -19.35 11.78 12.50
CA GLU A 104 -19.02 12.36 11.20
C GLU A 104 -17.90 13.41 11.27
N ARG A 105 -17.93 14.31 12.27
CA ARG A 105 -16.83 15.25 12.53
C ARG A 105 -15.53 14.52 12.89
N ALA A 106 -15.61 13.49 13.74
CA ALA A 106 -14.45 12.68 14.09
C ALA A 106 -13.84 11.99 12.85
N ALA A 107 -14.67 11.44 11.96
CA ALA A 107 -14.20 10.85 10.70
C ALA A 107 -13.54 11.86 9.77
N LEU A 108 -14.08 13.08 9.65
CA LEU A 108 -13.47 14.16 8.86
C LEU A 108 -12.14 14.64 9.44
N VAL A 109 -12.07 14.80 10.76
CA VAL A 109 -10.82 15.18 11.45
C VAL A 109 -9.78 14.08 11.31
N LEU A 110 -10.16 12.81 11.46
CA LEU A 110 -9.26 11.67 11.28
C LEU A 110 -8.77 11.57 9.83
N TRP A 111 -9.65 11.74 8.85
CA TRP A 111 -9.28 11.77 7.43
C TRP A 111 -8.32 12.93 7.14
N GLY A 112 -8.67 14.15 7.54
CA GLY A 112 -7.86 15.34 7.30
C GLY A 112 -6.48 15.25 7.95
N SER A 113 -6.42 14.80 9.22
CA SER A 113 -5.17 14.63 9.96
C SER A 113 -4.27 13.53 9.37
N THR A 114 -4.82 12.37 9.00
CA THR A 114 -4.03 11.29 8.37
C THR A 114 -3.56 11.66 6.96
N SER A 115 -4.37 12.37 6.19
CA SER A 115 -3.99 12.88 4.85
C SER A 115 -2.91 13.96 4.96
N LEU A 116 -3.04 14.87 5.93
CA LEU A 116 -2.02 15.87 6.21
C LEU A 116 -0.72 15.22 6.69
N ALA A 117 -0.78 14.25 7.60
CA ALA A 117 0.40 13.55 8.09
C ALA A 117 1.14 12.81 6.97
N THR A 118 0.42 12.11 6.09
CA THR A 118 1.01 11.42 4.93
C THR A 118 1.58 12.39 3.89
N LEU A 119 0.92 13.53 3.65
CA LEU A 119 1.44 14.57 2.78
C LEU A 119 2.70 15.23 3.36
N LEU A 120 2.71 15.56 4.66
CA LEU A 120 3.87 16.09 5.36
C LEU A 120 5.03 15.11 5.33
N LEU A 121 4.76 13.81 5.51
CA LEU A 121 5.76 12.75 5.36
C LEU A 121 6.34 12.75 3.94
N LEU A 122 5.50 12.75 2.91
CA LEU A 122 5.94 12.83 1.50
C LEU A 122 6.79 14.08 1.24
N CYS A 123 6.33 15.25 1.69
CA CYS A 123 7.07 16.51 1.58
C CYS A 123 8.41 16.44 2.32
N SER A 124 8.44 15.91 3.54
CA SER A 124 9.67 15.79 4.33
C SER A 124 10.71 14.90 3.65
N VAL A 125 10.29 13.80 3.00
CA VAL A 125 11.17 12.92 2.23
C VAL A 125 11.73 13.66 1.01
N LEU A 126 10.89 14.40 0.28
CA LEU A 126 11.31 15.17 -0.89
C LEU A 126 12.27 16.31 -0.49
N ILE A 127 11.99 17.02 0.60
CA ILE A 127 12.85 18.08 1.14
C ILE A 127 14.16 17.50 1.65
N ALA A 128 14.14 16.40 2.41
CA ALA A 128 15.33 15.74 2.91
C ALA A 128 16.23 15.29 1.75
N ALA A 129 15.65 14.72 0.68
CA ALA A 129 16.38 14.36 -0.53
C ALA A 129 16.99 15.59 -1.23
N ALA A 130 16.23 16.69 -1.34
CA ALA A 130 16.70 17.94 -1.93
C ALA A 130 17.82 18.62 -1.11
N LEU A 131 17.75 18.56 0.21
CA LEU A 131 18.78 19.07 1.11
C LEU A 131 20.04 18.20 1.10
N ALA A 132 19.88 16.87 1.10
CA ALA A 132 20.99 15.93 1.03
C ALA A 132 21.80 16.08 -0.27
N ARG A 133 21.12 16.41 -1.39
CA ARG A 133 21.74 16.68 -2.69
C ARG A 133 22.81 17.76 -2.65
N ARG A 134 22.70 18.75 -1.75
CA ARG A 134 23.72 19.82 -1.61
C ARG A 134 25.07 19.32 -1.10
N ARG A 135 25.13 18.10 -0.56
CA ARG A 135 26.32 17.53 0.08
C ARG A 135 26.96 16.40 -0.73
N TRP A 136 26.48 16.13 -1.94
CA TRP A 136 26.95 15.01 -2.76
C TRP A 136 27.95 15.46 -3.81
N ASP A 137 29.02 14.68 -3.95
CA ASP A 137 30.07 14.93 -4.93
C ASP A 137 29.58 14.57 -6.33
N ARG A 138 29.89 15.37 -7.35
CA ARG A 138 29.64 15.01 -8.75
C ARG A 138 30.79 14.17 -9.29
N ARG A 139 30.47 13.08 -10.00
CA ARG A 139 31.43 12.29 -10.79
C ARG A 139 30.82 11.94 -12.13
N ARG A 140 31.67 11.77 -13.14
CA ARG A 140 31.27 11.26 -14.45
C ARG A 140 31.40 9.74 -14.49
N ILE A 141 30.33 9.04 -14.83
CA ILE A 141 30.30 7.58 -15.02
C ILE A 141 29.60 7.30 -16.36
N ALA A 142 30.27 6.59 -17.27
CA ALA A 142 29.75 6.28 -18.60
C ALA A 142 29.22 7.53 -19.34
N ASP A 143 30.02 8.60 -19.34
CA ASP A 143 29.74 9.90 -19.97
C ASP A 143 28.53 10.67 -19.43
N GLU A 144 27.95 10.22 -18.31
CA GLU A 144 26.88 10.91 -17.60
C GLU A 144 27.39 11.50 -16.28
N ASP A 145 26.99 12.74 -15.98
CA ASP A 145 27.30 13.38 -14.72
C ASP A 145 26.32 12.88 -13.63
N VAL A 146 26.85 12.15 -12.65
CA VAL A 146 26.09 11.54 -11.57
C VAL A 146 26.55 12.03 -10.20
N TYR A 147 25.63 12.05 -9.24
CA TYR A 147 25.95 12.34 -7.85
C TYR A 147 26.39 11.09 -7.11
N VAL A 148 27.44 11.20 -6.32
CA VAL A 148 27.98 10.11 -5.51
C VAL A 148 27.61 10.32 -4.05
N SER A 149 26.70 9.49 -3.55
CA SER A 149 26.29 9.54 -2.15
C SER A 149 27.07 8.52 -1.29
N ARG A 150 27.09 8.71 0.03
CA ARG A 150 27.74 7.74 0.94
C ARG A 150 27.02 6.39 1.00
N ARG A 151 25.69 6.40 1.09
CA ARG A 151 24.85 5.19 1.30
C ARG A 151 23.50 5.21 0.58
N PHE A 152 23.08 6.34 0.02
CA PHE A 152 21.77 6.54 -0.62
C PHE A 152 21.79 6.19 -2.11
N GLY A 153 20.73 5.56 -2.61
CA GLY A 153 20.60 5.15 -4.00
C GLY A 153 21.05 3.70 -4.26
N PRO A 154 21.12 3.26 -5.52
CA PRO A 154 20.87 4.07 -6.74
C PRO A 154 19.42 4.57 -6.83
N ALA A 155 19.24 5.82 -7.27
CA ALA A 155 17.94 6.47 -7.38
C ALA A 155 18.00 7.75 -8.24
N LEU A 156 16.82 8.29 -8.59
CA LEU A 156 16.64 9.65 -9.08
C LEU A 156 16.25 10.62 -7.95
N VAL A 157 16.85 11.81 -7.95
CA VAL A 157 16.52 12.87 -6.99
C VAL A 157 16.11 14.14 -7.72
N GLY A 158 14.92 14.66 -7.37
CA GLY A 158 14.31 15.85 -7.96
C GLY A 158 12.98 15.53 -8.65
N VAL A 159 12.14 16.56 -8.77
CA VAL A 159 10.81 16.45 -9.41
C VAL A 159 10.84 16.94 -10.85
N ALA A 160 11.15 18.23 -11.08
CA ALA A 160 11.15 18.81 -12.42
C ALA A 160 12.40 18.48 -13.25
N ARG A 161 13.56 18.33 -12.58
CA ARG A 161 14.85 17.99 -13.18
C ARG A 161 15.48 16.87 -12.36
N PRO A 162 15.10 15.60 -12.60
CA PRO A 162 15.65 14.47 -11.87
C PRO A 162 17.13 14.30 -12.21
N GLU A 163 17.95 14.10 -11.20
CA GLU A 163 19.37 13.78 -11.36
C GLU A 163 19.66 12.40 -10.79
N ILE A 164 20.60 11.70 -11.43
CA ILE A 164 21.00 10.35 -11.04
C ILE A 164 21.94 10.42 -9.85
N VAL A 165 21.62 9.69 -8.78
CA VAL A 165 22.49 9.49 -7.63
C VAL A 165 22.84 8.02 -7.46
N ILE A 166 24.12 7.76 -7.25
CA ILE A 166 24.69 6.44 -7.10
C ILE A 166 25.50 6.37 -5.81
N PRO A 167 25.36 5.31 -5.00
CA PRO A 167 26.13 5.18 -3.78
C PRO A 167 27.58 4.78 -4.08
N ARG A 168 28.52 5.22 -3.22
CA ARG A 168 29.97 4.92 -3.35
C ARG A 168 30.29 3.42 -3.53
N TRP A 169 29.47 2.52 -3.00
CA TRP A 169 29.70 1.09 -3.14
C TRP A 169 29.45 0.57 -4.56
N VAL A 170 28.51 1.15 -5.33
CA VAL A 170 28.30 0.79 -6.74
C VAL A 170 29.51 1.23 -7.57
N VAL A 171 30.03 2.42 -7.31
CA VAL A 171 31.24 2.93 -7.98
C VAL A 171 32.43 1.98 -7.77
N ARG A 172 32.54 1.35 -6.59
CA ARG A 172 33.60 0.38 -6.28
C ARG A 172 33.45 -0.97 -6.99
N LEU A 173 32.28 -1.30 -7.54
CA LEU A 173 32.09 -2.54 -8.31
C LEU A 173 32.67 -2.48 -9.73
N GLY A 174 33.20 -1.32 -10.13
CA GLY A 174 33.83 -1.11 -11.42
C GLY A 174 32.96 -0.36 -12.42
N ASN A 175 33.60 0.16 -13.48
CA ASN A 175 32.96 1.05 -14.44
C ASN A 175 31.86 0.36 -15.27
N ALA A 176 32.01 -0.93 -15.59
CA ALA A 176 31.01 -1.69 -16.34
C ALA A 176 29.70 -1.84 -15.54
N VAL A 177 29.81 -2.22 -14.26
CA VAL A 177 28.66 -2.30 -13.35
C VAL A 177 28.02 -0.93 -13.15
N GLY A 178 28.84 0.10 -12.92
CA GLY A 178 28.38 1.48 -12.81
C GLY A 178 27.59 1.93 -14.05
N ALA A 179 28.08 1.62 -15.27
CA ALA A 179 27.42 1.96 -16.52
C ALA A 179 26.03 1.33 -16.65
N THR A 180 25.88 0.04 -16.29
CA THR A 180 24.58 -0.65 -16.31
C THR A 180 23.60 -0.04 -15.31
N VAL A 181 24.06 0.32 -14.11
CA VAL A 181 23.23 1.02 -13.11
C VAL A 181 22.81 2.42 -13.59
N VAL A 182 23.75 3.21 -14.12
CA VAL A 182 23.46 4.53 -14.71
C VAL A 182 22.43 4.39 -15.82
N ARG A 183 22.55 3.38 -16.68
CA ARG A 183 21.61 3.11 -17.76
C ARG A 183 20.21 2.83 -17.24
N HIS A 184 20.08 2.03 -16.20
CA HIS A 184 18.80 1.77 -15.54
C HIS A 184 18.15 3.04 -14.99
N GLU A 185 18.91 3.84 -14.23
CA GLU A 185 18.40 5.11 -13.67
C GLU A 185 18.05 6.13 -14.78
N ARG A 186 18.83 6.15 -15.86
CA ARG A 186 18.54 6.98 -17.04
C ARG A 186 17.22 6.58 -17.71
N GLU A 187 16.92 5.28 -17.79
CA GLU A 187 15.65 4.81 -18.32
C GLU A 187 14.45 5.17 -17.44
N HIS A 188 14.63 5.26 -16.12
CA HIS A 188 13.63 5.86 -15.22
C HIS A 188 13.44 7.35 -15.48
N ALA A 189 14.53 8.10 -15.71
CA ALA A 189 14.46 9.53 -15.98
C ALA A 189 13.77 9.82 -17.31
N ARG A 190 14.16 9.08 -18.36
CA ARG A 190 13.59 9.15 -19.71
C ARG A 190 12.09 8.86 -19.72
N ALA A 191 11.66 7.82 -19.01
CA ALA A 191 10.24 7.45 -18.92
C ALA A 191 9.43 8.28 -17.92
N ARG A 192 10.08 9.19 -17.18
CA ARG A 192 9.48 9.99 -16.11
C ARG A 192 8.83 9.15 -15.01
N ASP A 193 9.44 8.00 -14.70
CA ASP A 193 8.90 7.04 -13.74
C ASP A 193 8.77 7.64 -12.32
N HIS A 194 9.67 8.56 -11.95
CA HIS A 194 9.58 9.33 -10.70
C HIS A 194 8.27 10.15 -10.58
N LEU A 195 7.73 10.70 -11.67
CA LEU A 195 6.46 11.42 -11.65
C LEU A 195 5.27 10.48 -11.50
N VAL A 196 5.35 9.31 -12.14
CA VAL A 196 4.35 8.23 -12.01
C VAL A 196 4.25 7.77 -10.57
N LEU A 197 5.40 7.59 -9.89
CA LEU A 197 5.45 7.20 -8.49
C LEU A 197 5.02 8.34 -7.56
N LEU A 198 5.38 9.59 -7.88
CA LEU A 198 4.90 10.76 -7.13
C LEU A 198 3.37 10.86 -7.18
N TYR A 199 2.77 10.68 -8.36
CA TYR A 199 1.32 10.63 -8.53
C TYR A 199 0.67 9.55 -7.66
N GLY A 200 1.22 8.33 -7.68
CA GLY A 200 0.73 7.25 -6.82
C GLY A 200 0.86 7.56 -5.32
N GLY A 201 1.94 8.23 -4.91
CA GLY A 201 2.11 8.71 -3.54
C GLY A 201 1.09 9.78 -3.15
N ILE A 202 0.76 10.70 -4.05
CA ILE A 202 -0.32 11.68 -3.86
C ILE A 202 -1.67 10.98 -3.72
N ALA A 203 -1.96 9.98 -4.57
CA ALA A 203 -3.21 9.20 -4.47
C ALA A 203 -3.36 8.53 -3.10
N VAL A 204 -2.27 7.96 -2.57
CA VAL A 204 -2.23 7.40 -1.21
C VAL A 204 -2.42 8.48 -0.15
N ALA A 205 -1.82 9.66 -0.30
CA ALA A 205 -1.99 10.77 0.63
C ALA A 205 -3.41 11.36 0.63
N LEU A 206 -4.13 11.26 -0.50
CA LEU A 206 -5.54 11.66 -0.60
C LEU A 206 -6.48 10.59 -0.02
N MET A 207 -6.09 9.32 -0.06
CA MET A 207 -6.87 8.18 0.42
C MET A 207 -6.11 7.27 1.42
N PRO A 208 -5.56 7.81 2.53
CA PRO A 208 -4.71 7.03 3.43
C PRO A 208 -5.44 5.88 4.14
N TRP A 209 -6.77 5.96 4.28
CA TRP A 209 -7.59 4.91 4.88
C TRP A 209 -7.91 3.76 3.92
N ASN A 210 -7.64 3.90 2.61
CA ASN A 210 -8.08 2.95 1.60
C ASN A 210 -6.99 1.91 1.28
N PRO A 211 -7.01 0.69 1.86
CA PRO A 211 -5.96 -0.30 1.66
C PRO A 211 -5.82 -0.75 0.20
N ALA A 212 -6.89 -0.68 -0.60
CA ALA A 212 -6.83 -1.01 -2.01
C ALA A 212 -5.98 0.00 -2.79
N VAL A 213 -6.06 1.30 -2.48
CA VAL A 213 -5.21 2.35 -3.09
C VAL A 213 -3.74 2.14 -2.73
N TRP A 214 -3.44 1.82 -1.47
CA TRP A 214 -2.08 1.45 -1.04
C TRP A 214 -1.55 0.27 -1.84
N TRP A 215 -2.35 -0.78 -1.95
CA TRP A 215 -1.97 -1.97 -2.69
C TRP A 215 -1.76 -1.68 -4.18
N MET A 216 -2.63 -0.91 -4.81
CA MET A 216 -2.48 -0.46 -6.20
C MET A 216 -1.19 0.35 -6.39
N PHE A 217 -0.81 1.20 -5.43
CA PHE A 217 0.45 1.93 -5.47
C PHE A 217 1.67 0.98 -5.39
N LEU A 218 1.64 -0.03 -4.52
CA LEU A 218 2.71 -1.05 -4.45
C LEU A 218 2.82 -1.85 -5.75
N ARG A 219 1.69 -2.15 -6.39
CA ARG A 219 1.64 -2.81 -7.71
C ARG A 219 2.18 -1.89 -8.80
N LEU A 220 1.77 -0.62 -8.84
CA LEU A 220 2.28 0.39 -9.77
C LEU A 220 3.81 0.50 -9.67
N ARG A 221 4.36 0.59 -8.45
CA ARG A 221 5.81 0.62 -8.22
C ARG A 221 6.53 -0.52 -8.90
N THR A 222 5.96 -1.72 -8.84
CA THR A 222 6.63 -2.85 -9.46
C THR A 222 6.38 -2.94 -10.95
N ALA A 223 5.21 -2.52 -11.43
CA ALA A 223 4.95 -2.40 -12.85
C ALA A 223 5.96 -1.43 -13.50
N VAL A 224 6.27 -0.32 -12.84
CA VAL A 224 7.31 0.64 -13.24
C VAL A 224 8.69 -0.02 -13.35
N GLU A 225 9.12 -0.77 -12.33
CA GLU A 225 10.41 -1.48 -12.34
C GLU A 225 10.48 -2.52 -13.47
N VAL A 226 9.43 -3.34 -13.65
CA VAL A 226 9.37 -4.36 -14.71
C VAL A 226 9.36 -3.71 -16.09
N ASP A 227 8.63 -2.62 -16.26
CA ASP A 227 8.61 -1.85 -17.52
C ASP A 227 9.97 -1.19 -17.79
N CYS A 228 10.70 -0.76 -16.74
CA CYS A 228 12.06 -0.22 -16.84
C CYS A 228 13.05 -1.31 -17.25
N ASP A 229 13.05 -2.45 -16.56
CA ASP A 229 13.87 -3.61 -16.90
C ASP A 229 13.67 -4.03 -18.36
N ARG A 230 12.42 -4.03 -18.85
CA ARG A 230 12.12 -4.34 -20.26
C ARG A 230 12.79 -3.37 -21.23
N ARG A 231 12.80 -2.07 -20.92
CA ARG A 231 13.46 -1.05 -21.76
C ARG A 231 14.98 -1.19 -21.73
N VAL A 232 15.56 -1.46 -20.55
CA VAL A 232 16.99 -1.72 -20.40
C VAL A 232 17.41 -2.96 -21.19
N LEU A 233 16.66 -4.05 -21.11
CA LEU A 233 16.96 -5.27 -21.88
C LEU A 233 16.79 -5.05 -23.39
N ALA A 234 15.77 -4.31 -23.82
CA ALA A 234 15.58 -3.94 -25.22
C ALA A 234 16.74 -3.10 -25.80
N SER A 235 17.57 -2.52 -24.92
CA SER A 235 18.73 -1.73 -25.31
C SER A 235 20.03 -2.55 -25.44
N GLY A 236 19.93 -3.89 -25.40
CA GLY A 236 21.00 -4.83 -25.71
C GLY A 236 21.77 -5.39 -24.50
N VAL A 237 21.30 -5.15 -23.28
CA VAL A 237 21.92 -5.71 -22.07
C VAL A 237 21.55 -7.20 -21.94
N SER A 238 22.53 -8.04 -21.61
CA SER A 238 22.30 -9.47 -21.32
C SER A 238 21.35 -9.65 -20.13
N PRO A 239 20.24 -10.41 -20.27
CA PRO A 239 19.34 -10.68 -19.15
C PRO A 239 20.01 -11.38 -17.96
N ALA A 240 21.00 -12.23 -18.22
CA ALA A 240 21.71 -12.96 -17.17
C ALA A 240 22.60 -12.02 -16.34
N GLU A 241 23.47 -11.26 -17.01
CA GLU A 241 24.36 -10.28 -16.36
C GLU A 241 23.57 -9.21 -15.59
N TYR A 242 22.44 -8.78 -16.16
CA TYR A 242 21.56 -7.83 -15.53
C TYR A 242 20.84 -8.42 -14.30
N GLY A 243 20.39 -9.67 -14.38
CA GLY A 243 19.79 -10.39 -13.26
C GLY A 243 20.74 -10.54 -12.07
N ASP A 244 21.99 -10.94 -12.35
CA ASP A 244 23.05 -11.08 -11.34
C ASP A 244 23.35 -9.73 -10.67
N LEU A 245 23.45 -8.66 -11.47
CA LEU A 245 23.63 -7.31 -10.95
C LEU A 245 22.48 -6.91 -10.01
N LEU A 246 21.23 -7.21 -10.36
CA LEU A 246 20.07 -6.88 -9.51
C LEU A 246 20.07 -7.68 -8.20
N LEU A 247 20.52 -8.93 -8.21
CA LEU A 247 20.72 -9.75 -7.00
C LEU A 247 21.80 -9.12 -6.11
N ASP A 248 22.92 -8.73 -6.68
CA ASP A 248 24.03 -8.08 -5.97
C ASP A 248 23.64 -6.74 -5.35
N ILE A 249 22.90 -5.91 -6.09
CA ILE A 249 22.36 -4.64 -5.58
C ILE A 249 21.33 -4.90 -4.46
N GLY A 250 20.46 -5.90 -4.65
CA GLY A 250 19.45 -6.30 -3.68
C GLY A 250 20.06 -6.74 -2.35
N ALA A 251 21.13 -7.53 -2.40
CA ALA A 251 21.86 -8.04 -1.23
C ALA A 251 22.60 -6.94 -0.44
N ARG A 252 22.95 -5.82 -1.08
CA ARG A 252 23.78 -4.74 -0.49
C ARG A 252 22.97 -3.55 0.01
N ARG A 253 21.65 -3.53 -0.15
CA ARG A 253 20.78 -2.45 0.37
C ARG A 253 20.68 -2.55 1.90
N PRO A 254 21.21 -1.59 2.68
CA PRO A 254 21.14 -1.62 4.13
C PRO A 254 19.69 -1.49 4.65
N GLY A 255 19.48 -2.04 5.86
CA GLY A 255 18.20 -2.18 6.56
C GLY A 255 17.27 -0.98 6.45
N ARG A 256 16.00 -1.30 6.17
CA ARG A 256 14.92 -0.38 5.87
C ARG A 256 14.24 0.05 7.17
N THR A 257 13.95 1.34 7.30
CA THR A 257 13.08 1.87 8.35
C THR A 257 11.72 1.17 8.33
N PHE A 258 11.05 1.03 9.47
CA PHE A 258 9.73 0.38 9.62
C PHE A 258 8.69 0.83 8.57
N PHE A 259 8.65 2.12 8.22
CA PHE A 259 7.79 2.64 7.15
C PHE A 259 8.23 2.21 5.74
N ALA A 260 9.54 2.05 5.49
CA ALA A 260 10.05 1.50 4.25
C ALA A 260 9.83 -0.02 4.14
N LEU A 261 9.63 -0.73 5.26
CA LEU A 261 9.18 -2.13 5.29
C LEU A 261 7.70 -2.26 4.92
N ALA A 262 6.82 -1.44 5.52
CA ALA A 262 5.40 -1.38 5.15
C ALA A 262 5.19 -1.00 3.67
N MET A 263 6.11 -0.19 3.12
CA MET A 263 6.07 0.24 1.72
C MET A 263 6.90 -0.62 0.76
N ALA A 264 7.73 -1.58 1.20
CA ALA A 264 8.60 -2.32 0.28
C ALA A 264 8.86 -3.76 0.73
N SER A 265 8.12 -4.70 0.16
CA SER A 265 8.53 -6.10 0.12
C SER A 265 9.61 -6.29 -0.97
N SER A 266 10.89 -6.12 -0.62
CA SER A 266 12.02 -6.27 -1.57
C SER A 266 12.08 -7.65 -2.20
N GLY A 267 11.86 -8.71 -1.41
CA GLY A 267 12.00 -10.09 -1.88
C GLY A 267 11.01 -10.42 -2.99
N SER A 268 9.71 -10.15 -2.76
CA SER A 268 8.66 -10.42 -3.77
C SER A 268 8.80 -9.58 -5.04
N MET A 269 9.38 -8.38 -4.93
CA MET A 269 9.59 -7.46 -6.04
C MET A 269 10.74 -7.92 -6.94
N LEU A 270 11.89 -8.29 -6.34
CA LEU A 270 13.05 -8.77 -7.08
C LEU A 270 12.75 -10.09 -7.81
N GLU A 271 12.09 -11.02 -7.12
CA GLU A 271 11.65 -12.28 -7.72
C GLU A 271 10.73 -12.04 -8.93
N ARG A 272 9.78 -11.10 -8.80
CA ARG A 272 8.86 -10.75 -9.89
C ARG A 272 9.58 -10.14 -11.08
N ARG A 273 10.60 -9.30 -10.86
CA ARG A 273 11.45 -8.75 -11.93
C ARG A 273 12.18 -9.87 -12.66
N LEU A 274 12.85 -10.77 -11.94
CA LEU A 274 13.57 -11.91 -12.52
C LEU A 274 12.64 -12.84 -13.32
N LYS A 275 11.45 -13.16 -12.79
CA LYS A 275 10.42 -13.93 -13.51
C LYS A 275 9.96 -13.23 -14.79
N ALA A 276 9.75 -11.91 -14.75
CA ALA A 276 9.33 -11.13 -15.91
C ALA A 276 10.40 -11.07 -17.01
N MET A 277 11.69 -11.06 -16.63
CA MET A 277 12.80 -11.13 -17.58
C MET A 277 12.86 -12.50 -18.28
N ARG A 278 12.60 -13.59 -17.56
CA ARG A 278 12.62 -14.95 -18.12
C ARG A 278 11.46 -15.24 -19.08
N ASN A 279 10.28 -14.68 -18.83
CA ASN A 279 9.06 -15.02 -19.56
C ASN A 279 8.81 -14.15 -20.82
N GLN A 280 9.83 -13.46 -21.34
CA GLN A 280 9.68 -12.65 -22.56
C GLN A 280 9.45 -13.57 -23.78
N GLY A 281 8.34 -13.40 -24.49
CA GLY A 281 8.10 -14.06 -25.79
C GLY A 281 7.04 -15.17 -25.81
N ILE A 282 6.36 -15.48 -24.70
CA ILE A 282 5.26 -16.47 -24.71
C ILE A 282 4.02 -15.85 -25.38
N LYS A 283 3.71 -16.30 -26.60
CA LYS A 283 2.52 -15.86 -27.35
C LYS A 283 1.24 -16.41 -26.71
N ALA A 284 0.34 -15.53 -26.29
CA ALA A 284 -0.95 -15.93 -25.75
C ALA A 284 -2.01 -16.13 -26.84
N ARG A 285 -2.96 -17.05 -26.59
CA ARG A 285 -4.13 -17.25 -27.45
C ARG A 285 -5.02 -16.00 -27.43
N ARG A 286 -5.52 -15.57 -28.60
CA ARG A 286 -6.40 -14.40 -28.75
C ARG A 286 -7.65 -14.46 -27.86
N SER A 287 -8.22 -15.65 -27.66
CA SER A 287 -9.38 -15.86 -26.78
C SER A 287 -9.08 -15.51 -25.31
N ILE A 288 -7.89 -15.84 -24.82
CA ILE A 288 -7.46 -15.48 -23.44
C ILE A 288 -7.29 -13.97 -23.31
N LEU A 289 -6.75 -13.32 -24.35
CA LEU A 289 -6.60 -11.86 -24.37
C LEU A 289 -7.96 -11.17 -24.35
N ALA A 290 -8.91 -11.63 -25.17
CA ALA A 290 -10.28 -11.12 -25.20
C ALA A 290 -10.98 -11.32 -23.85
N LEU A 291 -10.87 -12.51 -23.24
CA LEU A 291 -11.45 -12.79 -21.93
C LEU A 291 -10.92 -11.84 -20.84
N LEU A 292 -9.61 -11.63 -20.76
CA LEU A 292 -9.01 -10.71 -19.80
C LEU A 292 -9.44 -9.26 -20.03
N GLY A 293 -9.52 -8.84 -21.30
CA GLY A 293 -10.00 -7.51 -21.67
C GLY A 293 -11.45 -7.28 -21.27
N CYS A 294 -12.35 -8.22 -21.61
CA CYS A 294 -13.76 -8.15 -21.23
C CYS A 294 -13.93 -8.16 -19.70
N ALA A 295 -13.23 -9.05 -18.99
CA ALA A 295 -13.31 -9.12 -17.53
C ALA A 295 -12.81 -7.82 -16.85
N ALA A 296 -11.76 -7.19 -17.39
CA ALA A 296 -11.30 -5.90 -16.90
C ALA A 296 -12.33 -4.78 -17.14
N LEU A 297 -12.95 -4.74 -18.32
CA LEU A 297 -14.02 -3.78 -18.65
C LEU A 297 -15.24 -3.99 -17.76
N SER A 298 -15.64 -5.24 -17.52
CA SER A 298 -16.74 -5.56 -16.61
C SER A 298 -16.45 -5.09 -15.18
N ALA A 299 -15.23 -5.25 -14.68
CA ALA A 299 -14.87 -4.75 -13.34
C ALA A 299 -15.01 -3.23 -13.24
N VAL A 300 -14.63 -2.48 -14.29
CA VAL A 300 -14.82 -1.02 -14.36
C VAL A 300 -16.31 -0.66 -14.43
N ALA A 301 -17.09 -1.37 -15.25
CA ALA A 301 -18.53 -1.14 -15.37
C ALA A 301 -19.26 -1.39 -14.04
N ILE A 302 -18.92 -2.47 -13.33
CA ILE A 302 -19.47 -2.77 -12.01
C ILE A 302 -19.07 -1.68 -11.01
N ALA A 303 -17.80 -1.23 -11.03
CA ALA A 303 -17.33 -0.15 -10.16
C ALA A 303 -18.11 1.17 -10.38
N CYS A 304 -18.44 1.49 -11.63
CA CYS A 304 -19.26 2.67 -11.97
C CYS A 304 -20.73 2.50 -11.59
N GLY A 305 -21.23 1.25 -11.56
CA GLY A 305 -22.61 0.92 -11.22
C GLY A 305 -22.88 0.72 -9.73
N VAL A 306 -21.88 0.80 -8.86
CA VAL A 306 -22.10 0.76 -7.40
C VAL A 306 -22.96 1.96 -7.02
N PRO A 307 -24.13 1.77 -6.40
CA PRO A 307 -25.02 2.88 -6.05
C PRO A 307 -24.32 3.81 -5.05
N ALA A 308 -24.33 5.11 -5.36
CA ALA A 308 -23.86 6.13 -4.44
C ALA A 308 -24.76 6.16 -3.20
N PRO A 309 -24.22 6.38 -1.99
CA PRO A 309 -25.04 6.51 -0.80
C PRO A 309 -25.92 7.77 -0.90
N THR A 310 -27.21 7.58 -1.19
CA THR A 310 -28.23 8.64 -1.09
C THR A 310 -28.64 8.79 0.38
N GLY A 311 -28.69 10.03 0.88
CA GLY A 311 -29.23 10.32 2.21
C GLY A 311 -30.70 9.87 2.29
N ILE A 312 -31.11 9.30 3.42
CA ILE A 312 -32.48 8.84 3.65
C ILE A 312 -33.39 10.06 3.83
N ALA A 313 -34.28 10.35 2.87
CA ALA A 313 -35.61 10.97 3.06
C ALA A 313 -36.36 11.15 1.72
N PRO A 314 -37.72 11.16 1.67
CA PRO A 314 -38.65 10.25 2.35
C PRO A 314 -39.69 9.69 1.35
N ALA A 315 -39.88 8.37 1.32
CA ALA A 315 -41.00 7.72 0.62
C ALA A 315 -42.36 7.89 1.34
N VAL A 316 -42.44 8.78 2.35
CA VAL A 316 -43.59 8.94 3.26
C VAL A 316 -44.57 10.03 2.78
N ASN A 317 -44.15 10.97 1.93
CA ASN A 317 -45.02 12.08 1.49
C ASN A 317 -45.91 11.73 0.29
N ALA A 318 -45.68 10.60 -0.39
CA ALA A 318 -46.47 10.19 -1.56
C ALA A 318 -47.75 9.41 -1.19
N ALA A 319 -47.94 9.04 0.08
CA ALA A 319 -49.08 8.25 0.55
C ALA A 319 -50.22 9.08 1.18
N LEU A 320 -50.12 10.42 1.19
CA LEU A 320 -51.09 11.31 1.85
C LEU A 320 -51.88 12.22 0.88
N ALA A 321 -51.87 11.92 -0.43
CA ALA A 321 -52.56 12.74 -1.42
C ALA A 321 -53.48 11.88 -2.30
N GLU A 322 -54.65 11.51 -1.77
CA GLU A 322 -55.84 11.27 -2.60
C GLU A 322 -56.97 12.23 -2.18
N PRO A 323 -57.61 12.94 -3.13
CA PRO A 323 -58.81 13.71 -2.86
C PRO A 323 -60.07 12.86 -3.09
N VAL A 324 -60.99 12.85 -2.12
CA VAL A 324 -62.31 12.23 -2.22
C VAL A 324 -63.33 13.33 -2.56
N GLU A 325 -64.02 13.20 -3.70
CA GLU A 325 -65.18 14.02 -4.06
C GLU A 325 -66.45 13.55 -3.35
N ALA A 326 -67.34 14.50 -3.04
CA ALA A 326 -68.62 14.29 -2.37
C ALA A 326 -69.80 14.70 -3.27
N GLY A 327 -70.91 13.96 -3.17
CA GLY A 327 -72.25 14.26 -3.68
C GLY A 327 -73.12 12.99 -3.66
N GLU A 328 -73.90 12.70 -2.62
CA GLU A 328 -75.26 13.18 -2.26
C GLU A 328 -76.37 12.22 -2.76
N GLU A 329 -77.01 11.49 -1.84
CA GLU A 329 -78.47 11.53 -1.59
C GLU A 329 -78.93 10.38 -0.66
N ALA A 330 -79.73 10.78 0.33
CA ALA A 330 -80.20 9.96 1.44
C ALA A 330 -81.53 9.27 1.10
N ALA A 331 -81.56 7.93 1.17
CA ALA A 331 -82.79 7.14 1.34
C ALA A 331 -82.54 5.69 1.82
N THR A 332 -81.67 5.43 2.80
CA THR A 332 -81.43 4.06 3.31
C THR A 332 -80.88 4.01 4.74
N ASP A 333 -81.40 4.86 5.62
CA ASP A 333 -80.69 5.29 6.84
C ASP A 333 -80.73 4.36 8.08
N ALA A 334 -81.32 3.16 7.99
CA ALA A 334 -81.37 2.21 9.12
C ALA A 334 -80.72 0.85 8.83
N ALA A 335 -80.83 0.35 7.59
CA ALA A 335 -80.16 -0.88 7.16
C ALA A 335 -78.69 -0.63 6.80
N GLN A 336 -78.37 0.51 6.16
CA GLN A 336 -76.98 0.86 5.84
C GLN A 336 -76.16 1.16 7.08
N ARG A 337 -76.70 1.84 8.10
CA ARG A 337 -75.94 2.09 9.35
C ARG A 337 -75.55 0.79 10.08
N ALA A 338 -76.40 -0.23 10.04
CA ALA A 338 -76.08 -1.53 10.65
C ALA A 338 -75.02 -2.31 9.86
N GLU A 339 -74.99 -2.14 8.53
CA GLU A 339 -73.99 -2.75 7.65
C GLU A 339 -72.65 -1.99 7.66
N GLU A 340 -72.68 -0.66 7.74
CA GLU A 340 -71.52 0.21 7.90
C GLU A 340 -70.84 0.02 9.26
N VAL A 341 -71.60 -0.16 10.35
CA VAL A 341 -71.01 -0.48 11.67
C VAL A 341 -70.34 -1.86 11.64
N ARG A 342 -70.94 -2.87 10.98
CA ARG A 342 -70.32 -4.19 10.81
C ARG A 342 -69.09 -4.14 9.90
N ALA A 343 -69.13 -3.36 8.83
CA ALA A 343 -67.99 -3.16 7.93
C ALA A 343 -66.85 -2.39 8.62
N ALA A 344 -67.17 -1.41 9.46
CA ALA A 344 -66.21 -0.67 10.26
C ALA A 344 -65.60 -1.54 11.38
N GLU A 345 -66.39 -2.42 12.00
CA GLU A 345 -65.89 -3.41 12.97
C GLU A 345 -65.01 -4.46 12.31
N ALA A 346 -65.38 -4.97 11.13
CA ALA A 346 -64.56 -5.87 10.33
C ALA A 346 -63.24 -5.22 9.90
N GLY A 347 -63.28 -3.97 9.42
CA GLY A 347 -62.08 -3.20 9.08
C GLY A 347 -61.19 -2.89 10.29
N ARG A 348 -61.78 -2.70 11.48
CA ARG A 348 -61.02 -2.55 12.73
C ARG A 348 -60.34 -3.88 13.12
N GLN A 349 -61.03 -5.01 12.99
CA GLN A 349 -60.46 -6.33 13.27
C GLN A 349 -59.33 -6.69 12.29
N GLU A 350 -59.50 -6.42 10.99
CA GLU A 350 -58.44 -6.60 10.00
C GLU A 350 -57.22 -5.72 10.28
N ARG A 351 -57.45 -4.46 10.68
CA ARG A 351 -56.35 -3.54 11.05
C ARG A 351 -55.63 -3.99 12.31
N GLU A 352 -56.34 -4.48 13.32
CA GLU A 352 -55.73 -5.06 14.52
C GLU A 352 -54.94 -6.33 14.21
N GLN A 353 -55.45 -7.18 13.31
CA GLN A 353 -54.73 -8.37 12.87
C GLN A 353 -53.46 -8.00 12.10
N ALA A 354 -53.54 -7.04 11.17
CA ALA A 354 -52.39 -6.54 10.43
C ALA A 354 -51.32 -5.90 11.34
N LEU A 355 -51.72 -5.23 12.42
CA LEU A 355 -50.80 -4.70 13.43
C LEU A 355 -50.08 -5.82 14.19
N ARG A 356 -50.80 -6.89 14.59
CA ARG A 356 -50.20 -8.06 15.26
C ARG A 356 -49.23 -8.80 14.33
N ASP A 357 -49.59 -8.97 13.06
CA ASP A 357 -48.72 -9.61 12.07
C ASP A 357 -47.46 -8.76 11.79
N ALA A 358 -47.61 -7.42 11.77
CA ALA A 358 -46.50 -6.49 11.65
C ALA A 358 -45.57 -6.54 12.89
N GLU A 359 -46.12 -6.60 14.10
CA GLU A 359 -45.35 -6.76 15.33
C GLU A 359 -44.55 -8.06 15.36
N GLN A 360 -45.17 -9.18 14.95
CA GLN A 360 -44.47 -10.47 14.84
C GLN A 360 -43.35 -10.42 13.79
N THR A 361 -43.58 -9.74 12.67
CA THR A 361 -42.56 -9.56 11.62
C THR A 361 -41.38 -8.73 12.12
N VAL A 362 -41.64 -7.65 12.86
CA VAL A 362 -40.60 -6.80 13.47
C VAL A 362 -39.81 -7.58 14.52
N GLN A 363 -40.48 -8.38 15.35
CA GLN A 363 -39.80 -9.22 16.34
C GLN A 363 -38.88 -10.25 15.68
N GLY A 364 -39.33 -10.94 14.63
CA GLY A 364 -38.49 -11.88 13.87
C GLY A 364 -37.29 -11.20 13.18
N ALA A 365 -37.48 -9.98 12.67
CA ALA A 365 -36.38 -9.19 12.10
C ALA A 365 -35.34 -8.78 13.17
N LEU A 366 -35.78 -8.41 14.37
CA LEU A 366 -34.90 -8.07 15.50
C LEU A 366 -34.08 -9.27 15.99
N GLU A 367 -34.68 -10.45 16.05
CA GLU A 367 -33.96 -11.69 16.38
C GLU A 367 -32.90 -12.03 15.33
N THR A 368 -33.23 -11.87 14.05
CA THR A 368 -32.29 -12.07 12.94
C THR A 368 -31.12 -11.09 13.01
N LEU A 369 -31.39 -9.81 13.34
CA LEU A 369 -30.35 -8.79 13.52
C LEU A 369 -29.44 -9.08 14.71
N ARG A 370 -30.00 -9.56 15.84
CA ARG A 370 -29.21 -9.98 17.00
C ARG A 370 -28.29 -11.15 16.67
N GLY A 371 -28.79 -12.14 15.92
CA GLY A 371 -27.98 -13.26 15.44
C GLY A 371 -26.84 -12.81 14.52
N ALA A 372 -27.11 -11.88 13.60
CA ALA A 372 -26.08 -11.31 12.73
C ALA A 372 -25.03 -10.50 13.50
N GLN A 373 -25.43 -9.75 14.53
CA GLN A 373 -24.51 -9.02 15.42
C GLN A 373 -23.60 -9.98 16.21
N GLN A 374 -24.15 -11.07 16.74
CA GLN A 374 -23.36 -12.09 17.43
C GLN A 374 -22.34 -12.75 16.50
N ALA A 375 -22.74 -13.15 15.29
CA ALA A 375 -21.83 -13.70 14.29
C ALA A 375 -20.72 -12.71 13.87
N SER A 376 -21.04 -11.41 13.81
CA SER A 376 -20.06 -10.35 13.56
C SER A 376 -19.06 -10.21 14.71
N GLN A 377 -19.50 -10.32 15.97
CA GLN A 377 -18.63 -10.26 17.13
C GLN A 377 -17.71 -11.49 17.22
N GLU A 378 -18.22 -12.68 16.93
CA GLU A 378 -17.43 -13.91 16.87
C GLU A 378 -16.34 -13.84 15.79
N THR A 379 -16.64 -13.26 14.63
CA THR A 379 -15.66 -13.06 13.56
C THR A 379 -14.60 -12.02 13.93
N GLU A 380 -14.96 -10.93 14.61
CA GLU A 380 -13.98 -9.97 15.15
C GLU A 380 -13.07 -10.61 16.21
N GLN A 381 -13.61 -11.42 17.11
CA GLN A 381 -12.83 -12.15 18.09
C GLN A 381 -11.87 -13.15 17.44
N ALA A 382 -12.34 -13.90 16.44
CA ALA A 382 -11.51 -14.83 15.68
C ALA A 382 -10.38 -14.09 14.91
N LEU A 383 -10.66 -12.90 14.38
CA LEU A 383 -9.67 -12.06 13.71
C LEU A 383 -8.60 -11.58 14.70
N HIS A 384 -8.98 -11.09 15.87
CA HIS A 384 -8.03 -10.68 16.91
C HIS A 384 -7.18 -11.84 17.42
N ALA A 385 -7.76 -13.04 17.58
CA ALA A 385 -6.99 -14.23 17.93
C ALA A 385 -5.98 -14.62 16.84
N ALA A 386 -6.36 -14.50 15.57
CA ALA A 386 -5.47 -14.75 14.44
C ALA A 386 -4.33 -13.72 14.35
N GLU A 387 -4.62 -12.44 14.62
CA GLU A 387 -3.62 -11.37 14.69
C GLU A 387 -2.59 -11.63 15.81
N ALA A 388 -3.04 -12.00 17.01
CA ALA A 388 -2.16 -12.35 18.12
C ALA A 388 -1.25 -13.53 17.77
N ALA A 389 -1.80 -14.59 17.17
CA ALA A 389 -1.02 -15.75 16.73
C ALA A 389 0.00 -15.41 15.62
N LEU A 390 -0.33 -14.46 14.74
CA LEU A 390 0.60 -13.97 13.72
C LEU A 390 1.72 -13.11 14.32
N GLN A 391 1.42 -12.30 15.33
CA GLN A 391 2.41 -11.50 16.06
C GLN A 391 3.42 -12.40 16.77
N GLU A 392 2.95 -13.41 17.50
CA GLU A 392 3.82 -14.38 18.19
C GLU A 392 4.73 -15.12 17.20
N ARG A 393 4.18 -15.59 16.08
CA ARG A 393 4.98 -16.22 15.01
C ARG A 393 6.00 -15.27 14.39
N ALA A 394 5.66 -13.99 14.24
CA ALA A 394 6.57 -12.99 13.69
C ALA A 394 7.75 -12.74 14.64
N GLU A 395 7.51 -12.68 15.95
CA GLU A 395 8.58 -12.53 16.96
C GLU A 395 9.54 -13.72 16.92
N ILE A 396 9.03 -14.96 16.87
CA ILE A 396 9.86 -16.17 16.76
C ILE A 396 10.71 -16.15 15.49
N LEU A 397 10.14 -15.71 14.36
CA LEU A 397 10.88 -15.62 13.10
C LEU A 397 11.96 -14.54 13.12
N LEU A 398 11.68 -13.40 13.75
CA LEU A 398 12.66 -12.32 13.93
C LEU A 398 13.83 -12.80 14.79
N GLU A 399 13.56 -13.49 15.89
CA GLU A 399 14.59 -14.03 16.76
C GLU A 399 15.46 -15.08 16.04
N ARG A 400 14.84 -15.97 15.24
CA ARG A 400 15.59 -16.94 14.41
C ARG A 400 16.45 -16.25 13.36
N LEU A 401 15.94 -15.19 12.74
CA LEU A 401 16.68 -14.43 11.72
C LEU A 401 17.88 -13.71 12.34
N GLU A 402 17.71 -13.12 13.52
CA GLU A 402 18.79 -12.47 14.26
C GLU A 402 19.90 -13.46 14.62
N ARG A 403 19.53 -14.65 15.15
CA ARG A 403 20.51 -15.73 15.42
C ARG A 403 21.24 -16.17 14.16
N ALA A 404 20.54 -16.31 13.03
CA ALA A 404 21.16 -16.69 11.76
C ALA A 404 22.12 -15.62 11.24
N MET A 405 21.77 -14.34 11.40
CA MET A 405 22.65 -13.22 11.04
C MET A 405 23.92 -13.20 11.89
N GLN A 406 23.80 -13.40 13.20
CA GLN A 406 24.95 -13.49 14.11
C GLN A 406 25.88 -14.65 13.74
N GLN A 407 25.32 -15.81 13.39
CA GLN A 407 26.11 -16.97 12.91
C GLN A 407 26.85 -16.65 11.60
N LEU A 408 26.22 -15.97 10.65
CA LEU A 408 26.84 -15.58 9.39
C LEU A 408 27.98 -14.56 9.60
N GLU A 409 27.79 -13.60 10.49
CA GLU A 409 28.83 -12.62 10.86
C GLU A 409 30.02 -13.31 11.52
N ALA A 410 29.78 -14.24 12.46
CA ALA A 410 30.82 -15.05 13.08
C ALA A 410 31.58 -15.91 12.04
N ALA A 411 30.87 -16.53 11.11
CA ALA A 411 31.47 -17.32 10.03
C ALA A 411 32.32 -16.46 9.08
N ARG A 412 31.85 -15.24 8.74
CA ARG A 412 32.62 -14.27 7.94
C ARG A 412 33.89 -13.81 8.67
N ALA A 413 33.80 -13.52 9.97
CA ALA A 413 34.95 -13.14 10.78
C ALA A 413 35.98 -14.29 10.85
N ALA A 414 35.52 -15.53 11.02
CA ALA A 414 36.38 -16.71 10.98
C ALA A 414 37.04 -16.91 9.62
N HIS A 415 36.31 -16.72 8.52
CA HIS A 415 36.86 -16.80 7.17
C HIS A 415 37.90 -15.70 6.90
N ALA A 416 37.63 -14.46 7.31
CA ALA A 416 38.58 -13.35 7.19
C ALA A 416 39.89 -13.63 7.95
N ARG A 417 39.79 -14.21 9.16
CA ARG A 417 40.96 -14.66 9.92
C ARG A 417 41.76 -15.72 9.16
N ARG A 418 41.10 -16.75 8.59
CA ARG A 418 41.76 -17.80 7.79
C ARG A 418 42.47 -17.24 6.56
N VAL A 419 41.83 -16.34 5.82
CA VAL A 419 42.44 -15.70 4.63
C VAL A 419 43.63 -14.82 5.02
N SER A 420 43.55 -14.10 6.13
CA SER A 420 44.67 -13.29 6.65
C SER A 420 45.84 -14.14 7.17
N ALA A 421 45.58 -15.35 7.66
CA ALA A 421 46.60 -16.30 8.06
C ALA A 421 47.28 -16.93 6.83
N ALA A 422 46.49 -17.32 5.82
CA ALA A 422 47.00 -17.88 4.55
C ALA A 422 47.90 -16.88 3.80
N ARG A 423 47.49 -15.61 3.69
CA ARG A 423 48.33 -14.56 3.07
C ARG A 423 49.65 -14.34 3.81
N ARG A 424 49.64 -14.34 5.15
CA ARG A 424 50.88 -14.22 5.94
C ARG A 424 51.82 -15.40 5.73
N GLN A 425 51.28 -16.59 5.47
CA GLN A 425 52.07 -17.78 5.21
C GLN A 425 52.65 -17.80 3.79
N ASP A 426 51.86 -17.43 2.77
CA ASP A 426 52.33 -17.26 1.39
C ASP A 426 53.40 -16.17 1.25
N ASP A 427 53.29 -15.08 2.02
CA ASP A 427 54.29 -14.01 2.04
C ASP A 427 55.59 -14.48 2.72
N LEU A 428 55.49 -15.29 3.78
CA LEU A 428 56.65 -15.87 4.46
C LEU A 428 57.39 -16.87 3.57
N ASP A 429 56.67 -17.77 2.90
CA ASP A 429 57.27 -18.76 2.00
C ASP A 429 57.96 -18.08 0.80
N ARG A 430 57.41 -16.96 0.29
CA ARG A 430 58.06 -16.15 -0.75
C ARG A 430 59.35 -15.48 -0.28
N ILE A 431 59.36 -14.94 0.95
CA ILE A 431 60.55 -14.30 1.52
C ILE A 431 61.65 -15.34 1.73
N LEU A 432 61.31 -16.52 2.27
CA LEU A 432 62.26 -17.61 2.49
C LEU A 432 62.85 -18.14 1.18
N HIS A 433 62.02 -18.30 0.14
CA HIS A 433 62.50 -18.73 -1.17
C HIS A 433 63.43 -17.70 -1.81
N ARG A 434 63.12 -16.39 -1.68
CA ARG A 434 63.99 -15.33 -2.19
C ARG A 434 65.32 -15.25 -1.44
N LEU A 435 65.31 -15.49 -0.13
CA LEU A 435 66.53 -15.59 0.67
C LEU A 435 67.38 -16.79 0.25
N SER A 436 66.76 -17.95 -0.03
CA SER A 436 67.52 -19.12 -0.51
C SER A 436 68.15 -18.88 -1.87
N GLU A 437 67.41 -18.28 -2.83
CA GLU A 437 67.96 -17.89 -4.14
C GLU A 437 69.16 -16.95 -4.00
N LEU A 438 69.05 -15.92 -3.15
CA LEU A 438 70.14 -14.96 -2.93
C LEU A 438 71.36 -15.60 -2.26
N LEU A 439 71.15 -16.55 -1.35
CA LEU A 439 72.24 -17.32 -0.73
C LEU A 439 72.93 -18.23 -1.74
N GLU A 440 72.18 -18.82 -2.68
CA GLU A 440 72.71 -19.68 -3.74
C GLU A 440 73.49 -18.86 -4.79
N GLU A 441 72.95 -17.70 -5.22
CA GLU A 441 73.64 -16.74 -6.09
C GLU A 441 74.92 -16.15 -5.47
N LEU A 442 74.94 -15.96 -4.15
CA LEU A 442 76.14 -15.52 -3.42
C LEU A 442 77.15 -16.65 -3.22
N ASN A 443 76.67 -17.88 -3.03
CA ASN A 443 77.50 -19.09 -2.88
C ASN A 443 78.25 -19.45 -4.17
N GLU A 444 77.66 -19.20 -5.34
CA GLU A 444 78.34 -19.36 -6.63
C GLU A 444 79.40 -18.29 -6.91
N ARG A 445 79.39 -17.17 -6.17
CA ARG A 445 80.22 -15.98 -6.47
C ARG A 445 81.43 -15.74 -5.58
N SER A 446 81.64 -16.46 -4.48
CA SER A 446 82.83 -16.24 -3.64
C SER A 446 83.28 -17.44 -2.81
N GLU A 447 84.54 -17.83 -2.93
CA GLU A 447 85.18 -18.82 -2.04
C GLU A 447 85.51 -18.27 -0.62
N ASP A 448 85.30 -16.97 -0.34
CA ASP A 448 85.73 -16.34 0.94
C ASP A 448 84.59 -15.88 1.88
N ALA A 449 83.34 -16.32 1.69
CA ALA A 449 82.19 -15.82 2.46
C ALA A 449 81.79 -16.67 3.69
N LYS A 450 82.76 -17.10 4.51
CA LYS A 450 82.47 -17.91 5.72
C LYS A 450 81.59 -17.18 6.76
N TRP A 451 81.81 -15.88 6.93
CA TRP A 451 81.07 -15.05 7.91
C TRP A 451 79.62 -14.75 7.49
N MET A 452 79.31 -14.77 6.19
CA MET A 452 77.93 -14.56 5.70
C MET A 452 77.07 -15.83 5.81
N ARG A 453 77.68 -17.03 5.75
CA ARG A 453 76.96 -18.29 6.03
C ARG A 453 76.54 -18.38 7.51
N GLU A 454 77.42 -18.00 8.43
CA GLU A 454 77.08 -17.97 9.87
C GLU A 454 75.95 -16.98 10.17
N ALA A 455 75.96 -15.79 9.58
CA ALA A 455 74.88 -14.80 9.73
C ALA A 455 73.54 -15.24 9.09
N ALA A 456 73.60 -15.99 7.97
CA ALA A 456 72.42 -16.52 7.30
C ALA A 456 71.79 -17.69 8.09
N ASP A 457 72.63 -18.59 8.63
CA ASP A 457 72.17 -19.69 9.48
C ASP A 457 71.58 -19.18 10.80
N GLU A 458 72.13 -18.10 11.37
CA GLU A 458 71.58 -17.45 12.57
C GLU A 458 70.20 -16.81 12.30
N LEU A 459 70.04 -16.10 11.18
CA LEU A 459 68.75 -15.53 10.75
C LEU A 459 67.71 -16.59 10.39
N LEU A 460 68.12 -17.69 9.74
CA LEU A 460 67.24 -18.83 9.44
C LEU A 460 66.79 -19.53 10.73
N GLY A 461 67.68 -19.67 11.72
CA GLY A 461 67.35 -20.19 13.05
C GLY A 461 66.34 -19.33 13.81
N GLU A 462 66.47 -18.00 13.77
CA GLU A 462 65.50 -17.09 14.38
C GLU A 462 64.12 -17.12 13.68
N LEU A 463 64.10 -17.25 12.35
CA LEU A 463 62.87 -17.34 11.55
C LEU A 463 62.14 -18.69 11.74
N GLU A 464 62.87 -19.80 11.88
CA GLU A 464 62.28 -21.10 12.27
C GLU A 464 61.74 -21.09 13.71
N GLY A 465 62.38 -20.33 14.62
CA GLY A 465 61.86 -20.01 15.95
C GLY A 465 60.50 -19.29 15.89
N PHE A 466 60.35 -18.33 14.98
CA PHE A 466 59.07 -17.65 14.73
C PHE A 466 58.00 -18.58 14.13
N ARG A 467 58.38 -19.49 13.22
CA ARG A 467 57.49 -20.49 12.61
C ARG A 467 56.94 -21.47 13.66
N SER A 468 57.78 -21.93 14.57
CA SER A 468 57.40 -22.82 15.67
C SER A 468 56.59 -22.11 16.78
N GLY A 469 56.74 -20.78 16.93
CA GLY A 469 55.88 -19.93 17.76
C GLY A 469 54.48 -19.73 17.16
N ALA A 470 54.39 -19.43 15.87
CA ALA A 470 53.12 -19.27 15.15
C ALA A 470 52.30 -20.57 15.10
N GLN A 471 52.95 -21.73 14.94
CA GLN A 471 52.28 -23.04 14.99
C GLN A 471 51.71 -23.37 16.38
N ARG A 472 52.44 -23.05 17.46
CA ARG A 472 51.97 -23.21 18.85
C ARG A 472 50.77 -22.33 19.16
N MET A 473 50.73 -21.09 18.67
CA MET A 473 49.58 -20.19 18.80
C MET A 473 48.34 -20.70 18.05
N SER A 474 48.52 -21.30 16.85
CA SER A 474 47.42 -21.91 16.09
C SER A 474 46.86 -23.20 16.69
N ALA A 475 47.62 -23.87 17.57
CA ALA A 475 47.20 -25.09 18.27
C ALA A 475 46.38 -24.74 19.52
N VAL A 476 46.71 -23.64 20.21
CA VAL A 476 45.96 -23.13 21.36
C VAL A 476 44.57 -22.59 20.95
N GLU A 477 44.46 -21.91 19.80
CA GLU A 477 43.16 -21.46 19.24
C GLU A 477 42.28 -22.59 18.68
N ARG A 478 42.80 -23.83 18.54
CA ARG A 478 42.02 -25.02 18.11
C ARG A 478 41.56 -25.90 19.28
N ALA A 479 42.03 -25.63 20.50
CA ALA A 479 41.77 -26.42 21.69
C ALA A 479 40.89 -25.69 22.74
N GLY A 480 40.43 -24.47 22.46
CA GLY A 480 39.39 -23.75 23.19
C GLY A 480 38.28 -23.33 22.24
#